data_AF-A0A820CDW8-F1
#
_entry.id   AF-A0A820CDW8-F1
#
_cell.length_a   1.000
_cell.length_b   1.000
_cell.length_c   1.000
_cell.angle_alpha   90.00
_cell.angle_beta   90.00
_cell.angle_gamma   90.00
#
_symmetry.space_group_name_H-M   'P 1'
#
loop_
_entity.id
_entity.type
_entity.pdbx_description
1 polymer ?
#
loop_
_entity_poly.entity_id
_entity_poly.type
_entity_poly.pdbx_seq_one_letter_code
_entity_poly.pdbx_strand_id
1 'polypeptide(L)'
;MPIIIQLQALVNSKILLKQKDGSRVSYNVRLQQAIFDLPARAHFLNVVQYNGYDGCGDCCIKGVAIDRQIYFPFSEKTEEPKNHQFYLKNSKHNAHRSIQGIKGPTPLSSILQLPNQTPYDSMHLIYHGHVKALLKFWRNIFGKEIFENGSVFLSNVIL
;
A
#
# COMPACT_ATOMS: atom_id res chain seq x y z
N MET A 1 3.38 -5.82 -17.16
CA MET A 1 3.58 -6.91 -16.18
C MET A 1 2.58 -8.03 -16.45
N PRO A 2 3.02 -9.27 -16.70
CA PRO A 2 2.13 -10.38 -17.08
C PRO A 2 0.97 -10.63 -16.09
N ILE A 3 1.24 -10.55 -14.78
CA ILE A 3 0.23 -10.81 -13.73
C ILE A 3 -0.92 -9.80 -13.75
N ILE A 4 -0.67 -8.53 -14.03
CA ILE A 4 -1.73 -7.51 -14.06
C ILE A 4 -2.66 -7.74 -15.26
N ILE A 5 -2.09 -8.15 -16.41
CA ILE A 5 -2.87 -8.49 -17.61
C ILE A 5 -3.76 -9.71 -17.33
N GLN A 6 -3.23 -10.74 -16.66
CA GLN A 6 -4.01 -11.91 -16.24
C GLN A 6 -5.14 -11.52 -15.27
N LEU A 7 -4.87 -10.64 -14.31
CA LEU A 7 -5.89 -10.12 -13.39
C LEU A 7 -6.97 -9.30 -14.13
N GLN A 8 -6.59 -8.47 -15.09
CA GLN A 8 -7.53 -7.73 -15.93
C GLN A 8 -8.44 -8.68 -16.72
N ALA A 9 -7.85 -9.72 -17.33
CA ALA A 9 -8.61 -10.74 -18.04
C ALA A 9 -9.59 -11.46 -17.09
N LEU A 10 -9.15 -11.79 -15.87
CA LEU A 10 -9.97 -12.45 -14.87
C LEU A 10 -11.15 -11.57 -14.39
N VAL A 11 -10.90 -10.28 -14.14
CA VAL A 11 -11.93 -9.33 -13.67
C VAL A 11 -12.93 -9.01 -14.78
N ASN A 12 -12.47 -8.92 -16.03
CA ASN A 12 -13.32 -8.58 -17.17
C ASN A 12 -14.04 -9.80 -17.77
N SER A 13 -13.71 -11.02 -17.33
CA SER A 13 -14.36 -12.25 -17.79
C SER A 13 -15.25 -12.86 -16.70
N LYS A 14 -16.24 -13.63 -17.14
CA LYS A 14 -17.04 -14.46 -16.24
C LYS A 14 -16.36 -15.81 -16.08
N ILE A 15 -16.22 -16.28 -14.84
CA ILE A 15 -15.79 -17.65 -14.58
C ILE A 15 -17.00 -18.57 -14.66
N LEU A 16 -16.92 -19.60 -15.49
CA LEU A 16 -17.92 -20.66 -15.58
C LEU A 16 -17.45 -21.88 -14.80
N LEU A 17 -18.18 -22.24 -13.75
CA LEU A 17 -17.91 -23.46 -12.98
C LEU A 17 -18.98 -24.50 -13.28
N LYS A 18 -18.54 -25.74 -13.57
CA LYS A 18 -19.43 -26.89 -13.72
C LYS A 18 -19.69 -27.49 -12.34
N GLN A 19 -20.97 -27.64 -11.99
CA GLN A 19 -21.40 -28.26 -10.75
C GLN A 19 -21.47 -29.79 -10.87
N LYS A 20 -21.60 -30.47 -9.73
CA LYS A 20 -21.68 -31.94 -9.65
C LYS A 20 -22.91 -32.52 -10.37
N ASP A 21 -23.99 -31.75 -10.42
CA ASP A 21 -25.23 -32.08 -11.13
C ASP A 21 -25.15 -31.84 -12.65
N GLY A 22 -24.00 -31.36 -13.15
CA GLY A 22 -23.78 -31.04 -14.55
C GLY A 22 -24.20 -29.62 -14.97
N SER A 23 -24.85 -28.85 -14.08
CA SER A 23 -25.21 -27.46 -14.34
C SER A 23 -23.98 -26.55 -14.40
N ARG A 24 -24.13 -25.36 -15.00
CA ARG A 24 -23.06 -24.35 -15.09
C ARG A 24 -23.49 -23.08 -14.37
N VAL A 25 -22.63 -22.58 -13.48
CA VAL A 25 -22.85 -21.30 -12.78
C VAL A 25 -21.76 -20.31 -13.19
N SER A 26 -22.19 -19.09 -13.51
CA SER A 26 -21.30 -17.98 -13.85
C SER A 26 -21.02 -17.09 -12.64
N TYR A 27 -19.76 -16.78 -12.40
CA TYR A 27 -19.31 -15.85 -11.37
C TYR A 27 -18.63 -14.64 -12.00
N ASN A 28 -18.87 -13.47 -11.42
CA ASN A 28 -18.08 -12.28 -11.70
C ASN A 28 -16.97 -12.18 -10.65
N VAL A 29 -15.73 -11.94 -11.10
CA VAL A 29 -14.60 -11.72 -10.20
C VAL A 29 -14.41 -10.22 -10.01
N ARG A 30 -14.21 -9.81 -8.76
CA ARG A 30 -13.87 -8.43 -8.42
C ARG A 30 -12.65 -8.43 -7.52
N LEU A 31 -11.67 -7.58 -7.83
CA LEU A 31 -10.58 -7.30 -6.90
C LEU A 31 -11.06 -6.30 -5.84
N GLN A 32 -10.98 -6.70 -4.58
CA GLN A 32 -11.36 -5.87 -3.44
C GLN A 32 -10.28 -4.83 -3.15
N GLN A 33 -9.03 -5.27 -3.00
CA GLN A 33 -7.89 -4.43 -2.65
C GLN A 33 -6.59 -5.04 -3.18
N ALA A 34 -5.55 -4.21 -3.35
CA ALA A 34 -4.19 -4.66 -3.56
C ALA A 34 -3.26 -3.99 -2.53
N ILE A 35 -2.60 -4.83 -1.72
CA ILE A 35 -1.74 -4.40 -0.61
C ILE A 35 -0.29 -4.63 -1.03
N PHE A 36 0.54 -3.61 -0.82
CA PHE A 36 1.94 -3.61 -1.20
C PHE A 36 2.77 -3.00 -0.07
N ASP A 37 4.01 -3.45 0.08
CA ASP A 37 5.01 -2.64 0.77
C ASP A 37 5.23 -1.31 0.01
N LEU A 38 5.81 -0.32 0.67
CA LEU A 38 5.91 1.03 0.08
C LEU A 38 6.71 1.08 -1.24
N PRO A 39 7.84 0.36 -1.40
CA PRO A 39 8.56 0.32 -2.68
C PRO A 39 7.75 -0.33 -3.80
N ALA A 40 7.11 -1.48 -3.57
CA ALA A 40 6.28 -2.11 -4.60
C ALA A 40 5.06 -1.26 -4.92
N ARG A 41 4.44 -0.61 -3.92
CA ARG A 41 3.34 0.35 -4.13
C ARG A 41 3.74 1.42 -5.14
N ALA A 42 4.91 2.04 -4.95
CA ALA A 42 5.40 3.09 -5.84
C ALA A 42 5.61 2.59 -7.28
N HIS A 43 6.12 1.36 -7.42
CA HIS A 43 6.33 0.72 -8.72
C HIS A 43 5.00 0.36 -9.42
N PHE A 44 4.15 -0.42 -8.76
CA PHE A 44 2.90 -0.93 -9.34
C PHE A 44 1.90 0.19 -9.63
N LEU A 45 1.84 1.22 -8.79
CA LEU A 45 0.96 2.36 -8.99
C LEU A 45 1.61 3.47 -9.81
N ASN A 46 2.85 3.30 -10.30
CA ASN A 46 3.56 4.32 -11.06
C ASN A 46 3.53 5.71 -10.38
N VAL A 47 3.82 5.74 -9.08
CA VAL A 47 3.85 6.95 -8.25
C VAL A 47 5.25 7.21 -7.69
N VAL A 48 5.47 8.42 -7.20
CA VAL A 48 6.64 8.80 -6.42
C VAL A 48 6.66 7.99 -5.13
N GLN A 49 7.84 7.57 -4.72
CA GLN A 49 8.03 6.78 -3.50
C GLN A 49 7.80 7.66 -2.26
N TYR A 50 7.48 7.03 -1.14
CA TYR A 50 7.17 7.68 0.15
C TYR A 50 8.23 8.70 0.64
N ASN A 51 9.47 8.58 0.20
CA ASN A 51 10.59 9.47 0.53
C ASN A 51 10.77 10.63 -0.49
N GLY A 52 9.78 10.88 -1.34
CA GLY A 52 9.78 12.01 -2.27
C GLY A 52 8.94 13.19 -1.78
N TYR A 53 9.20 14.37 -2.35
CA TYR A 53 8.47 15.62 -2.05
C TYR A 53 6.94 15.46 -2.23
N ASP A 54 6.50 14.70 -3.24
CA ASP A 54 5.09 14.36 -3.47
C ASP A 54 4.80 12.88 -3.15
N GLY A 55 5.44 12.32 -2.12
CA GLY A 55 5.42 10.88 -1.85
C GLY A 55 4.14 10.35 -1.23
N CYS A 56 3.24 11.21 -0.70
CA CYS A 56 2.00 10.75 -0.09
C CYS A 56 1.01 10.24 -1.14
N GLY A 57 0.49 9.03 -0.94
CA GLY A 57 -0.48 8.40 -1.83
C GLY A 57 -1.89 8.98 -1.72
N ASP A 58 -2.25 9.59 -0.59
CA ASP A 58 -3.64 9.92 -0.24
C ASP A 58 -3.93 11.41 -0.13
N CYS A 59 -2.92 12.26 0.03
CA CYS A 59 -3.09 13.72 0.08
C CYS A 59 -2.05 14.46 -0.77
N CYS A 60 -2.23 15.76 -0.97
CA CYS A 60 -1.32 16.60 -1.76
C CYS A 60 -0.29 17.35 -0.89
N ILE A 61 -0.25 17.06 0.42
CA ILE A 61 0.71 17.63 1.36
C ILE A 61 2.13 17.33 0.87
N LYS A 62 2.92 18.40 0.80
CA LYS A 62 4.31 18.33 0.35
C LYS A 62 5.23 17.91 1.48
N GLY A 63 6.14 17.00 1.16
CA GLY A 63 7.19 16.55 2.05
C GLY A 63 8.24 17.65 2.28
N VAL A 64 8.69 17.78 3.51
CA VAL A 64 9.79 18.66 3.92
C VAL A 64 11.00 17.79 4.26
N ALA A 65 12.15 18.12 3.68
CA ALA A 65 13.40 17.42 3.97
C ALA A 65 14.02 17.95 5.27
N ILE A 66 14.16 17.09 6.28
CA ILE A 66 14.84 17.37 7.55
C ILE A 66 15.81 16.21 7.80
N ASP A 67 17.10 16.50 8.03
CA ASP A 67 18.13 15.48 8.30
C ASP A 67 18.15 14.30 7.32
N ARG A 68 18.05 14.59 6.02
CA ARG A 68 18.01 13.60 4.90
C ARG A 68 16.78 12.68 4.91
N GLN A 69 15.76 13.00 5.70
CA GLN A 69 14.48 12.30 5.73
C GLN A 69 13.36 13.24 5.27
N ILE A 70 12.33 12.68 4.63
CA ILE A 70 11.14 13.44 4.22
C ILE A 70 10.06 13.27 5.29
N TYR A 71 9.53 14.40 5.75
CA TYR A 71 8.41 14.47 6.69
C TYR A 71 7.23 15.16 6.04
N PHE A 72 6.02 14.65 6.27
CA PHE A 72 4.80 15.31 5.81
C PHE A 72 4.22 16.11 6.98
N PRO A 73 4.31 17.45 6.95
CA PRO A 73 3.85 18.27 8.05
C PRO A 73 2.34 18.18 8.20
N PHE A 74 1.87 18.30 9.44
CA PHE A 74 0.45 18.50 9.68
C PHE A 74 0.01 19.83 9.06
N SER A 75 -1.16 19.83 8.43
CA SER A 75 -1.80 21.02 7.87
C SER A 75 -3.19 21.15 8.49
N GLU A 76 -3.47 22.30 9.10
CA GLU A 76 -4.82 22.64 9.60
C GLU A 76 -5.83 22.77 8.46
N LYS A 77 -5.36 23.08 7.24
CA LYS A 77 -6.20 23.05 6.05
C LYS A 77 -6.43 21.61 5.65
N THR A 78 -7.68 21.18 5.72
CA THR A 78 -8.14 19.90 5.20
C THR A 78 -8.03 19.92 3.68
N GLU A 79 -6.97 19.33 3.14
CA GLU A 79 -6.94 19.02 1.71
C GLU A 79 -7.89 17.86 1.43
N GLU A 80 -8.62 17.92 0.31
CA GLU A 80 -9.39 16.76 -0.14
C GLU A 80 -8.45 15.59 -0.43
N PRO A 81 -8.77 14.38 0.06
CA PRO A 81 -7.96 13.21 -0.22
C PRO A 81 -7.98 12.90 -1.72
N LYS A 82 -6.85 12.41 -2.23
CA LYS A 82 -6.74 11.87 -3.58
C LYS A 82 -7.77 10.73 -3.73
N ASN A 83 -8.50 10.78 -4.83
CA ASN A 83 -9.48 9.77 -5.19
C ASN A 83 -9.21 9.24 -6.62
N HIS A 84 -10.04 8.30 -7.06
CA HIS A 84 -9.85 7.66 -8.36
C HIS A 84 -9.86 8.63 -9.54
N GLN A 85 -10.76 9.61 -9.53
CA GLN A 85 -10.84 10.61 -10.59
C GLN A 85 -9.62 11.53 -10.59
N PHE A 86 -9.15 11.94 -9.40
CA PHE A 86 -7.91 12.69 -9.24
C PHE A 86 -6.74 11.92 -9.85
N TYR A 87 -6.63 10.62 -9.56
CA TYR A 87 -5.58 9.78 -10.10
C TYR A 87 -5.63 9.71 -11.63
N LEU A 88 -6.79 9.40 -12.21
CA LEU A 88 -6.97 9.30 -13.67
C LEU A 88 -6.71 10.63 -14.39
N LYS A 89 -7.09 11.76 -13.78
CA LYS A 89 -6.83 13.09 -14.35
C LYS A 89 -5.34 13.37 -14.42
N ASN A 90 -4.63 13.16 -13.31
CA ASN A 90 -3.21 13.49 -13.19
C ASN A 90 -2.29 12.43 -13.81
N SER A 91 -2.78 11.23 -14.14
CA SER A 91 -2.01 10.18 -14.82
C SER A 91 -1.96 10.33 -16.34
N LYS A 92 -2.81 11.18 -16.95
CA LYS A 92 -2.89 11.36 -18.41
C LYS A 92 -1.73 12.18 -19.00
N HIS A 93 -0.87 12.75 -18.16
CA HIS A 93 0.21 13.60 -18.60
C HIS A 93 1.42 12.77 -19.02
N ASN A 94 1.83 12.89 -20.29
CA ASN A 94 3.06 12.30 -20.83
C ASN A 94 4.27 13.22 -20.57
N ALA A 95 4.48 13.63 -19.32
CA ALA A 95 5.59 14.50 -18.97
C ALA A 95 6.72 13.69 -18.31
N HIS A 96 7.98 14.11 -18.50
CA HIS A 96 9.14 13.56 -17.78
C HIS A 96 9.11 13.81 -16.26
N ARG A 97 8.05 14.42 -15.74
CA ARG A 97 7.88 14.79 -14.32
C ARG A 97 6.57 14.24 -13.77
N SER A 98 6.58 13.87 -12.51
CA SER A 98 5.37 13.52 -11.77
C SER A 98 4.49 14.75 -11.51
N ILE A 99 3.17 14.55 -11.47
CA ILE A 99 2.20 15.58 -11.07
C ILE A 99 1.51 15.09 -9.80
N GLN A 100 1.67 15.82 -8.71
CA GLN A 100 1.10 15.46 -7.40
C GLN A 100 1.47 14.02 -6.99
N GLY A 101 2.70 13.61 -7.30
CA GLY A 101 3.23 12.29 -7.00
C GLY A 101 2.88 11.19 -8.02
N ILE A 102 2.07 11.47 -9.05
CA ILE A 102 1.71 10.48 -10.08
C ILE A 102 2.66 10.63 -11.26
N LYS A 103 3.38 9.56 -11.62
CA LYS A 103 4.36 9.59 -12.73
C LYS A 103 3.72 9.28 -14.09
N GLY A 104 2.57 8.61 -14.08
CA GLY A 104 1.85 8.25 -15.30
C GLY A 104 0.75 7.22 -15.04
N PRO A 105 0.15 6.64 -16.09
CA PRO A 105 -0.89 5.64 -15.94
C PRO A 105 -0.34 4.32 -15.38
N THR A 106 -1.21 3.55 -14.74
CA THR A 106 -0.96 2.17 -14.33
C THR A 106 -2.10 1.29 -14.82
N PRO A 107 -1.85 0.06 -15.31
CA PRO A 107 -2.92 -0.86 -15.69
C PRO A 107 -3.87 -1.19 -14.52
N LEU A 108 -3.41 -1.08 -13.27
CA LEU A 108 -4.24 -1.32 -12.08
C LEU A 108 -5.41 -0.33 -11.96
N SER A 109 -5.31 0.88 -12.51
CA SER A 109 -6.40 1.86 -12.44
C SER A 109 -7.63 1.45 -13.25
N SER A 110 -7.54 0.43 -14.09
CA SER A 110 -8.70 -0.12 -14.84
C SER A 110 -9.52 -1.12 -14.03
N ILE A 111 -8.96 -1.68 -12.95
CA ILE A 111 -9.58 -2.75 -12.16
C ILE A 111 -9.65 -2.43 -10.66
N LEU A 112 -9.02 -1.34 -10.22
CA LEU A 112 -9.02 -0.81 -8.86
C LEU A 112 -9.21 0.70 -8.85
N GLN A 113 -9.92 1.18 -7.84
CA GLN A 113 -10.06 2.61 -7.52
C GLN A 113 -8.86 3.08 -6.70
N LEU A 114 -7.94 3.79 -7.33
CA LEU A 114 -6.72 4.31 -6.70
C LEU A 114 -6.94 5.68 -6.05
N PRO A 115 -6.36 5.99 -4.88
CA PRO A 115 -5.59 5.10 -4.00
C PRO A 115 -6.48 4.22 -3.09
N ASN A 116 -7.80 4.45 -3.05
CA ASN A 116 -8.73 3.91 -2.05
C ASN A 116 -8.74 2.38 -1.89
N GLN A 117 -8.55 1.62 -2.97
CA GLN A 117 -8.47 0.15 -2.96
C GLN A 117 -7.02 -0.38 -2.86
N THR A 118 -6.10 0.49 -2.48
CA THR A 118 -4.72 0.12 -2.21
C THR A 118 -4.36 0.66 -0.84
N PRO A 119 -4.79 0.02 0.26
CA PRO A 119 -4.42 0.47 1.60
C PRO A 119 -2.92 0.26 1.83
N TYR A 120 -2.36 0.97 2.80
CA TYR A 120 -0.99 0.72 3.23
C TYR A 120 -0.87 -0.61 3.95
N ASP A 121 0.28 -1.26 3.77
CA ASP A 121 0.59 -2.50 4.45
C ASP A 121 0.92 -2.27 5.93
N SER A 122 0.00 -2.66 6.81
CA SER A 122 0.18 -2.57 8.26
C SER A 122 1.31 -3.45 8.78
N MET A 123 1.64 -4.55 8.09
CA MET A 123 2.72 -5.44 8.52
C MET A 123 4.06 -4.73 8.43
N HIS A 124 4.36 -4.12 7.28
CA HIS A 124 5.62 -3.40 7.11
C HIS A 124 5.65 -2.07 7.86
N LEU A 125 4.54 -1.33 7.92
CA LEU A 125 4.50 -0.02 8.58
C LEU A 125 4.45 -0.14 10.11
N ILE A 126 3.49 -0.86 10.65
CA ILE A 126 3.23 -0.90 12.10
C ILE A 126 4.13 -1.95 12.75
N TYR A 127 4.00 -3.21 12.36
CA TYR A 127 4.65 -4.31 13.09
C TYR A 127 6.16 -4.33 12.85
N HIS A 128 6.59 -4.35 11.59
CA HIS A 128 8.01 -4.40 11.26
C HIS A 128 8.72 -3.04 11.44
N GLY A 129 8.03 -1.93 11.17
CA GLY A 129 8.57 -0.58 11.34
C GLY A 129 8.55 -0.14 12.80
N HIS A 130 7.38 0.24 13.30
CA HIS A 130 7.24 0.91 14.59
C HIS A 130 7.40 -0.04 15.79
N VAL A 131 6.69 -1.16 15.82
CA VAL A 131 6.72 -2.09 16.97
C VAL A 131 8.14 -2.64 17.17
N LYS A 132 8.82 -3.03 16.08
CA LYS A 132 10.24 -3.45 16.15
C LYS A 132 11.15 -2.36 16.71
N ALA A 133 10.96 -1.10 16.32
CA ALA A 133 11.76 0.02 16.83
C ALA A 133 11.50 0.26 18.33
N LEU A 134 10.23 0.24 18.74
CA LEU A 134 9.83 0.38 20.15
C LEU A 134 10.39 -0.75 21.01
N LEU A 135 10.31 -2.01 20.56
CA LEU A 135 10.86 -3.15 21.29
C LEU A 135 12.38 -3.03 21.45
N LYS A 136 13.10 -2.59 20.41
CA LYS A 136 14.55 -2.33 20.51
C LYS A 136 14.86 -1.23 21.51
N PHE A 137 14.08 -0.15 21.51
CA PHE A 137 14.22 0.96 22.44
C PHE A 137 13.96 0.52 23.88
N TRP A 138 12.85 -0.18 24.14
CA TRP A 138 12.52 -0.70 25.47
C TRP A 138 13.54 -1.70 25.99
N ARG A 139 14.06 -2.60 25.14
CA ARG A 139 15.17 -3.51 25.50
C ARG A 139 16.39 -2.74 26.00
N ASN A 140 16.66 -1.58 25.41
CA ASN A 140 17.80 -0.76 25.83
C ASN A 140 17.52 0.00 27.14
N ILE A 141 16.27 0.31 27.48
CA ILE A 141 15.89 0.98 28.73
C ILE A 141 15.81 0.01 29.90
N PHE A 142 15.07 -1.09 29.73
CA PHE A 142 14.70 -1.98 30.82
C PHE A 142 15.66 -3.16 31.01
N GLY A 143 16.70 -3.24 30.18
CA GLY A 143 17.69 -4.32 30.22
C GLY A 143 17.27 -5.57 29.44
N LYS A 144 18.26 -6.36 29.02
CA LYS A 144 18.03 -7.60 28.24
C LYS A 144 17.31 -8.68 29.05
N GLU A 145 17.55 -8.77 30.35
CA GLU A 145 17.03 -9.83 31.22
C GLU A 145 15.50 -9.93 31.22
N ILE A 146 14.79 -8.78 31.24
CA ILE A 146 13.31 -8.78 31.21
C ILE A 146 12.79 -9.37 29.90
N PHE A 147 13.47 -9.11 28.78
CA PHE A 147 13.08 -9.63 27.47
C PHE A 147 13.49 -11.09 27.28
N GLU A 148 14.62 -11.52 27.85
CA GLU A 148 15.04 -12.92 27.87
C GLU A 148 14.06 -13.76 28.68
N ASN A 149 13.69 -13.31 29.88
CA ASN A 149 12.66 -13.94 30.72
C ASN A 149 11.27 -13.93 30.06
N GLY A 150 10.90 -12.84 29.38
CA GLY A 150 9.67 -12.77 28.59
C GLY A 150 9.65 -13.75 27.41
N SER A 151 10.80 -13.99 26.76
CA SER A 151 10.91 -14.99 25.69
C SER A 151 10.72 -16.42 26.21
N VAL A 152 11.22 -16.71 27.42
CA VAL A 152 10.99 -17.98 28.12
C VAL A 152 9.50 -18.14 28.48
N PHE A 153 8.85 -17.07 28.97
CA PHE A 153 7.41 -17.10 29.23
C PHE A 153 6.59 -17.37 27.95
N LEU A 154 6.86 -16.65 26.86
CA LEU A 154 6.13 -16.81 25.60
C LEU A 154 6.34 -18.19 24.97
N SER A 155 7.55 -18.76 25.05
CA SER A 155 7.81 -20.12 24.57
C SER A 155 7.10 -21.19 25.38
N ASN A 156 6.85 -20.95 26.68
CA ASN A 156 6.08 -21.86 27.53
C ASN A 156 4.55 -21.74 27.37
N VAL A 157 4.05 -20.66 26.75
CA VAL A 157 2.60 -20.41 26.56
C VAL A 157 2.14 -20.68 25.12
N ILE A 158 3.04 -20.54 24.13
CA ILE A 158 2.72 -20.69 22.70
C ILE A 158 3.04 -22.10 22.16
N LEU A 159 3.65 -22.98 22.97
CA LEU A 159 3.81 -24.42 22.70
C LEU A 159 2.81 -25.24 23.51
#